data_AF-A0A8T0RVU9-F1
#
_entry.id   AF-A0A8T0RVU9-F1
#
_cell.length_a   1.000
_cell.length_b   1.000
_cell.length_c   1.000
_cell.angle_alpha   90.00
_cell.angle_beta   90.00
_cell.angle_gamma   90.00
#
_symmetry.space_group_name_H-M   'P 1'
#
loop_
_entity.id
_entity.type
_entity.pdbx_description
1 polymer ?
#
loop_
_entity_poly.entity_id
_entity_poly.type
_entity_poly.pdbx_seq_one_letter_code
_entity_poly.pdbx_strand_id
1 'polypeptide(L)'
;MLYALFLFAGPQDIPYVYCLFYVIFVPLRWIYYRYKKWHYYLLDFCYYANTFLLVMILFYPKDEKLFMVCFSFAEGPLAWALIVWRCSLVFSSFDKLVSVLIHLLPGIVLFTIRWWNPHTFAAMHPEGRAARVTWPYVEDKSYLWTWLFFVPLAAYTLWQLMYFLIVNVLRRQRLLKDPEVMTSYRELSKKAQKANNIWWRLSGLLGDKNRQVMYILLQALFTVATMALTVPIFLSYWMHVVFQILKVCAATWNGGSFILEVMPRQVVQKQQKKKLNMKPIEQVNSAQHAEDDDGTPGNQHEHTTEEQKQ
;
A
#
# COMPACT_ATOMS: atom_id res chain seq x y z
N MET A 1 -17.93 1.01 -14.85
CA MET A 1 -17.26 0.34 -15.98
C MET A 1 -16.41 -0.87 -15.56
N LEU A 2 -15.38 -0.74 -14.70
CA LEU A 2 -14.59 -1.91 -14.25
C LEU A 2 -15.33 -2.92 -13.37
N TYR A 3 -16.28 -2.48 -12.53
CA TYR A 3 -17.11 -3.41 -11.74
C TYR A 3 -18.01 -4.28 -12.62
N ALA A 4 -18.46 -3.75 -13.76
CA ALA A 4 -19.22 -4.52 -14.74
C ALA A 4 -18.31 -5.55 -15.43
N LEU A 5 -17.06 -5.21 -15.75
CA LEU A 5 -16.10 -6.17 -16.30
C LEU A 5 -15.85 -7.35 -15.36
N PHE A 6 -15.74 -7.14 -14.04
CA PHE A 6 -15.58 -8.26 -13.09
C PHE A 6 -16.86 -9.08 -12.85
N LEU A 7 -18.04 -8.47 -12.98
CA LEU A 7 -19.33 -9.16 -12.79
C LEU A 7 -19.78 -9.95 -14.03
N PHE A 8 -19.28 -9.59 -15.22
CA PHE A 8 -19.60 -10.25 -16.50
C PHE A 8 -18.43 -11.03 -17.11
N ALA A 9 -17.23 -10.97 -16.53
CA ALA A 9 -16.09 -11.78 -16.95
C ALA A 9 -16.28 -13.24 -16.53
N GLY A 10 -16.20 -14.16 -17.50
CA GLY A 10 -15.95 -15.55 -17.18
C GLY A 10 -14.55 -15.69 -16.58
N PRO A 11 -14.23 -16.75 -15.83
CA PRO A 11 -12.94 -16.77 -15.14
C PRO A 11 -11.73 -16.94 -16.08
N GLN A 12 -11.96 -17.24 -17.36
CA GLN A 12 -10.98 -17.11 -18.45
C GLN A 12 -10.59 -15.66 -18.79
N ASP A 13 -11.46 -14.69 -18.52
CA ASP A 13 -11.24 -13.28 -18.86
C ASP A 13 -10.47 -12.53 -17.75
N ILE A 14 -10.43 -13.11 -16.54
CA ILE A 14 -9.81 -12.51 -15.34
C ILE A 14 -8.34 -12.11 -15.57
N PRO A 15 -7.46 -12.93 -16.18
CA PRO A 15 -6.08 -12.51 -16.47
C PRO A 15 -6.01 -11.28 -17.38
N TYR A 16 -6.89 -11.17 -18.38
CA TYR A 16 -6.91 -10.03 -19.30
C TYR A 16 -7.46 -8.77 -18.63
N VAL A 17 -8.51 -8.90 -17.82
CA VAL A 17 -9.03 -7.80 -16.99
C VAL A 17 -7.96 -7.29 -16.04
N TYR A 18 -7.16 -8.18 -15.44
CA TYR A 18 -6.00 -7.82 -14.64
C TYR A 18 -4.94 -7.06 -15.44
N CYS A 19 -4.58 -7.52 -16.64
CA CYS A 19 -3.62 -6.84 -17.50
C CYS A 19 -4.09 -5.42 -17.84
N LEU A 20 -5.36 -5.28 -18.24
CA LEU A 20 -5.98 -3.98 -18.53
C LEU A 20 -5.95 -3.07 -17.29
N PHE A 21 -6.33 -3.61 -16.12
CA PHE A 21 -6.26 -2.89 -14.86
C PHE A 21 -4.83 -2.39 -14.60
N TYR A 22 -3.82 -3.25 -14.70
CA TYR A 22 -2.45 -2.88 -14.34
C TYR A 22 -1.87 -1.83 -15.30
N VAL A 23 -2.04 -2.02 -16.61
CA VAL A 23 -1.53 -1.12 -17.66
C VAL A 23 -2.19 0.26 -17.61
N ILE A 24 -3.45 0.36 -17.16
CA ILE A 24 -4.14 1.65 -17.02
C ILE A 24 -3.79 2.30 -15.68
N PHE A 25 -3.94 1.57 -14.57
CA PHE A 25 -3.94 2.17 -13.24
C PHE A 25 -2.55 2.47 -12.70
N VAL A 26 -1.53 1.70 -13.07
CA VAL A 26 -0.16 1.98 -12.61
C VAL A 26 0.42 3.26 -13.21
N PRO A 27 0.29 3.54 -14.52
CA PRO A 27 0.72 4.82 -15.08
C PRO A 27 -0.06 6.02 -14.53
N LEU A 28 -1.38 5.90 -14.34
CA LEU A 28 -2.17 6.95 -13.69
C LEU A 28 -1.69 7.20 -12.26
N ARG A 29 -1.38 6.14 -11.51
CA ARG A 29 -0.82 6.25 -10.16
C ARG A 29 0.57 6.86 -10.16
N TRP A 30 1.41 6.60 -11.16
CA TRP A 30 2.68 7.28 -11.34
C TRP A 30 2.50 8.80 -11.47
N ILE A 31 1.62 9.26 -12.36
CA ILE A 31 1.33 10.69 -12.54
C ILE A 31 0.86 11.31 -11.22
N TYR A 32 -0.11 10.68 -10.55
CA TYR A 32 -0.64 11.14 -9.27
C TYR A 32 0.43 11.19 -8.16
N TYR A 33 1.27 10.17 -8.06
CA TYR A 33 2.32 10.08 -7.04
C TYR A 33 3.49 11.01 -7.32
N ARG A 34 3.78 11.35 -8.57
CA ARG A 34 4.77 12.38 -8.90
C ARG A 34 4.32 13.74 -8.37
N TYR A 35 3.05 14.09 -8.57
CA TYR A 35 2.47 15.32 -8.01
C TYR A 35 2.52 15.35 -6.48
N LYS A 36 2.26 14.21 -5.81
CA LYS A 36 2.31 14.09 -4.35
C LYS A 36 3.70 13.84 -3.76
N LYS A 37 4.76 13.73 -4.58
CA LYS A 37 6.12 13.31 -4.17
C LYS A 37 6.19 11.91 -3.52
N TRP A 38 5.27 11.02 -3.87
CA TRP A 38 5.15 9.64 -3.36
C TRP A 38 5.61 8.57 -4.35
N HIS A 39 6.25 8.97 -5.44
CA HIS A 39 6.61 8.10 -6.56
C HIS A 39 7.60 6.96 -6.19
N TYR A 40 8.29 7.05 -5.05
CA TYR A 40 9.13 5.94 -4.58
C TYR A 40 8.32 4.73 -4.08
N TYR A 41 7.03 4.88 -3.76
CA TYR A 41 6.16 3.72 -3.52
C TYR A 41 6.04 2.81 -4.74
N LEU A 42 6.22 3.34 -5.96
CA LEU A 42 6.15 2.53 -7.17
C LEU A 42 7.38 1.62 -7.34
N LEU A 43 8.41 1.79 -6.52
CA LEU A 43 9.53 0.86 -6.42
C LEU A 43 9.27 -0.28 -5.44
N ASP A 44 8.14 -0.27 -4.72
CA ASP A 44 7.84 -1.30 -3.74
C ASP A 44 7.61 -2.67 -4.40
N PHE A 45 7.83 -3.73 -3.61
CA PHE A 45 7.83 -5.10 -4.10
C PHE A 45 6.53 -5.53 -4.79
N CYS A 46 5.39 -4.95 -4.41
CA CYS A 46 4.11 -5.26 -5.04
C CYS A 46 4.09 -4.89 -6.53
N TYR A 47 4.68 -3.77 -6.94
CA TYR A 47 4.79 -3.40 -8.36
C TYR A 47 5.79 -4.28 -9.11
N TYR A 48 6.86 -4.70 -8.43
CA TYR A 48 7.81 -5.66 -8.99
C TYR A 48 7.13 -7.01 -9.27
N ALA A 49 6.44 -7.58 -8.28
CA ALA A 49 5.71 -8.84 -8.40
C ALA A 49 4.59 -8.79 -9.45
N ASN A 50 3.81 -7.70 -9.49
CA ASN A 50 2.76 -7.55 -10.49
C ASN A 50 3.33 -7.40 -11.91
N THR A 51 4.48 -6.74 -12.08
CA THR A 51 5.16 -6.66 -13.37
C THR A 51 5.60 -8.05 -13.85
N PHE A 52 6.12 -8.90 -12.96
CA PHE A 52 6.44 -10.30 -13.28
C PHE A 52 5.20 -11.07 -13.73
N LEU A 53 4.08 -10.94 -13.01
CA LEU A 53 2.83 -11.57 -13.39
C LEU A 53 2.31 -11.08 -14.75
N LEU A 54 2.38 -9.77 -15.00
CA LEU A 54 1.99 -9.19 -16.30
C LEU A 54 2.84 -9.77 -17.43
N VAL A 55 4.16 -9.84 -17.25
CA VAL A 55 5.08 -10.41 -18.24
C VAL A 55 4.78 -11.89 -18.47
N MET A 56 4.51 -12.65 -17.40
CA MET A 56 4.13 -14.05 -17.50
C MET A 56 2.86 -14.23 -18.34
N ILE A 57 1.80 -13.48 -18.04
CA ILE A 57 0.51 -13.61 -18.76
C ILE A 57 0.66 -13.22 -20.24
N LEU A 58 1.37 -12.14 -20.54
CA LEU A 58 1.44 -11.58 -21.90
C LEU A 58 2.46 -12.29 -22.80
N PHE A 59 3.60 -12.71 -22.26
CA PHE A 59 4.73 -13.20 -23.07
C PHE A 59 5.09 -14.66 -22.80
N TYR A 60 4.86 -15.15 -21.59
CA TYR A 60 5.26 -16.50 -21.17
C TYR A 60 4.12 -17.30 -20.51
N PRO A 61 2.90 -17.35 -21.09
CA PRO A 61 1.72 -17.91 -20.41
C PRO A 61 1.80 -19.42 -20.15
N LYS A 62 2.72 -20.11 -20.82
CA LYS A 62 2.96 -21.56 -20.67
C LYS A 62 4.16 -21.88 -19.77
N ASP A 63 4.87 -20.87 -19.27
CA ASP A 63 6.04 -21.08 -18.43
C ASP A 63 5.62 -21.41 -16.98
N GLU A 64 5.69 -22.70 -16.68
CA GLU A 64 5.37 -23.27 -15.38
C GLU A 64 6.25 -22.74 -14.24
N LYS A 65 7.52 -22.49 -14.52
CA LYS A 65 8.50 -22.05 -13.51
C LYS A 65 8.22 -20.60 -13.13
N LEU A 66 8.01 -19.74 -14.13
CA LEU A 66 7.64 -18.35 -13.92
C LEU A 66 6.26 -18.23 -13.25
N PHE A 67 5.32 -19.13 -13.56
CA PHE A 67 4.06 -19.22 -12.84
C PHE A 67 4.27 -19.48 -11.35
N MET A 68 5.09 -20.48 -10.98
CA MET A 68 5.40 -20.78 -9.58
C MET A 68 6.06 -19.58 -8.87
N VAL A 69 6.93 -18.85 -9.57
CA VAL A 69 7.52 -17.63 -9.02
C VAL A 69 6.48 -16.55 -8.75
N CYS A 70 5.59 -16.30 -9.71
CA CYS A 70 4.49 -15.33 -9.54
C CYS A 70 3.52 -15.77 -8.45
N PHE A 71 3.25 -17.07 -8.34
CA PHE A 71 2.44 -17.67 -7.27
C PHE A 71 3.02 -17.38 -5.90
N SER A 72 4.32 -17.64 -5.72
CA SER A 72 5.02 -17.37 -4.47
C SER A 72 4.94 -15.89 -4.07
N PHE A 73 5.09 -14.97 -5.03
CA PHE A 73 4.97 -13.54 -4.76
C PHE A 73 3.55 -13.13 -4.36
N ALA A 74 2.55 -13.59 -5.11
CA ALA A 74 1.16 -13.21 -4.93
C ALA A 74 0.56 -13.78 -3.64
N GLU A 75 0.71 -15.09 -3.41
CA GLU A 75 0.14 -15.79 -2.24
C GLU A 75 1.04 -15.69 -0.99
N GLY A 76 2.29 -15.29 -1.16
CA GLY A 76 3.21 -15.00 -0.07
C GLY A 76 3.14 -13.53 0.34
N PRO A 77 4.22 -12.76 0.17
CA PRO A 77 4.35 -11.43 0.75
C PRO A 77 3.24 -10.45 0.35
N LEU A 78 2.67 -10.51 -0.88
CA LEU A 78 1.60 -9.58 -1.29
C LEU A 78 0.28 -9.86 -0.55
N ALA A 79 -0.17 -11.11 -0.56
CA ALA A 79 -1.38 -11.54 0.14
C ALA A 79 -1.29 -11.27 1.65
N TRP A 80 -0.16 -11.60 2.26
CA TRP A 80 0.01 -11.37 3.70
C TRP A 80 0.16 -9.88 4.03
N ALA A 81 0.74 -9.07 3.14
CA ALA A 81 0.78 -7.62 3.30
C ALA A 81 -0.62 -7.00 3.35
N LEU A 82 -1.56 -7.52 2.54
CA LEU A 82 -2.97 -7.11 2.57
C LEU A 82 -3.58 -7.27 3.96
N ILE A 83 -3.29 -8.39 4.63
CA ILE A 83 -3.83 -8.75 5.94
C ILE A 83 -3.09 -7.99 7.06
N VAL A 84 -1.76 -8.11 7.11
CA VAL A 84 -0.91 -7.60 8.20
C VAL A 84 -0.88 -6.08 8.25
N TRP A 85 -0.79 -5.42 7.09
CA TRP A 85 -0.81 -3.96 7.01
C TRP A 85 -2.24 -3.39 6.98
N ARG A 86 -3.24 -4.26 7.17
CA ARG A 86 -4.66 -3.93 7.23
C ARG A 86 -5.11 -3.03 6.06
N CYS A 87 -4.81 -3.48 4.85
CA CYS A 87 -5.22 -2.76 3.66
C CYS A 87 -6.75 -2.72 3.58
N SER A 88 -7.32 -1.51 3.63
CA SER A 88 -8.76 -1.27 3.67
C SER A 88 -9.35 -1.17 2.26
N LEU A 89 -10.30 -2.05 1.93
CA LEU A 89 -11.08 -1.93 0.70
C LEU A 89 -12.11 -0.80 0.86
N VAL A 90 -11.82 0.36 0.27
CA VAL A 90 -12.65 1.56 0.39
C VAL A 90 -12.91 2.12 -1.00
N PHE A 91 -14.12 1.92 -1.50
CA PHE A 91 -14.49 2.30 -2.87
C PHE A 91 -14.52 3.81 -3.12
N SER A 92 -14.72 4.61 -2.07
CA SER A 92 -14.66 6.08 -2.15
C SER A 92 -13.23 6.64 -2.24
N SER A 93 -12.20 5.79 -2.06
CA SER A 93 -10.79 6.20 -2.10
C SER A 93 -10.03 5.40 -3.14
N PHE A 94 -9.77 6.05 -4.27
CA PHE A 94 -9.05 5.44 -5.39
C PHE A 94 -7.68 4.87 -5.00
N ASP A 95 -6.90 5.61 -4.21
CA ASP A 95 -5.57 5.16 -3.76
C ASP A 95 -5.64 3.87 -2.93
N LYS A 96 -6.62 3.78 -2.02
CA LYS A 96 -6.85 2.57 -1.21
C LYS A 96 -7.36 1.42 -2.06
N LEU A 97 -8.30 1.68 -2.95
CA LEU A 97 -8.85 0.68 -3.87
C LEU A 97 -7.74 0.07 -4.73
N VAL A 98 -6.96 0.90 -5.45
CA VAL A 98 -5.86 0.41 -6.29
C VAL A 98 -4.80 -0.30 -5.45
N SER A 99 -4.51 0.19 -4.23
CA SER A 99 -3.60 -0.50 -3.30
C SER A 99 -4.09 -1.91 -2.96
N VAL A 100 -5.38 -2.09 -2.63
CA VAL A 100 -5.94 -3.42 -2.34
C VAL A 100 -5.89 -4.31 -3.58
N LEU A 101 -6.31 -3.79 -4.74
CA LEU A 101 -6.37 -4.57 -5.98
C LEU A 101 -5.00 -5.07 -6.44
N ILE A 102 -3.93 -4.28 -6.31
CA ILE A 102 -2.56 -4.71 -6.64
C ILE A 102 -2.05 -5.85 -5.73
N HIS A 103 -2.58 -5.99 -4.51
CA HIS A 103 -2.22 -7.09 -3.61
C HIS A 103 -3.17 -8.29 -3.73
N LEU A 104 -4.44 -8.04 -4.07
CA LEU A 104 -5.49 -9.06 -4.11
C LEU A 104 -5.59 -9.75 -5.48
N LEU A 105 -5.62 -8.98 -6.58
CA LEU A 105 -5.89 -9.50 -7.92
C LEU A 105 -4.85 -10.51 -8.41
N PRO A 106 -3.52 -10.34 -8.18
CA PRO A 106 -2.54 -11.33 -8.62
C PRO A 106 -2.87 -12.74 -8.15
N GLY A 107 -3.26 -12.87 -6.87
CA GLY A 107 -3.65 -14.15 -6.30
C GLY A 107 -4.91 -14.74 -6.91
N ILE A 108 -5.92 -13.90 -7.17
CA ILE A 108 -7.15 -14.32 -7.84
C ILE A 108 -6.85 -14.81 -9.27
N VAL A 109 -6.02 -14.08 -10.02
CA VAL A 109 -5.60 -14.45 -11.39
C VAL A 109 -4.87 -15.78 -11.40
N LEU A 110 -3.93 -15.98 -10.48
CA LEU A 110 -3.17 -17.22 -10.40
C LEU A 110 -4.04 -18.39 -9.91
N PHE A 111 -4.99 -18.12 -9.00
CA PHE A 111 -6.01 -19.09 -8.61
C PHE A 111 -6.85 -19.52 -9.81
N THR A 112 -7.31 -18.58 -10.65
CA THR A 112 -8.12 -18.91 -11.81
C THR A 112 -7.32 -19.64 -12.86
N ILE A 113 -6.08 -19.24 -13.15
CA ILE A 113 -5.23 -19.98 -14.10
C ILE A 113 -4.96 -21.41 -13.61
N ARG A 114 -4.69 -21.60 -12.30
CA ARG A 114 -4.35 -22.91 -11.73
C ARG A 114 -5.55 -23.85 -11.64
N TRP A 115 -6.70 -23.34 -11.20
CA TRP A 115 -7.84 -24.17 -10.80
C TRP A 115 -9.04 -24.05 -11.74
N TRP A 116 -9.04 -23.07 -12.66
CA TRP A 116 -10.15 -22.83 -13.56
C TRP A 116 -9.79 -22.96 -15.07
N ASN A 117 -10.69 -23.64 -15.78
CA ASN A 117 -10.93 -23.72 -17.23
C ASN A 117 -10.34 -24.91 -18.04
N PRO A 118 -11.20 -25.67 -18.76
CA PRO A 118 -10.83 -26.74 -19.69
C PRO A 118 -10.07 -26.34 -20.97
N HIS A 119 -10.16 -25.12 -21.49
CA HIS A 119 -9.38 -24.63 -22.65
C HIS A 119 -7.92 -24.33 -22.29
N THR A 120 -7.66 -23.81 -21.09
CA THR A 120 -6.28 -23.65 -20.58
C THR A 120 -5.66 -25.02 -20.36
N PHE A 121 -6.41 -25.97 -19.77
CA PHE A 121 -5.98 -27.37 -19.70
C PHE A 121 -5.67 -27.95 -21.10
N ALA A 122 -6.56 -27.79 -22.08
CA ALA A 122 -6.36 -28.29 -23.43
C ALA A 122 -5.15 -27.65 -24.15
N ALA A 123 -4.93 -26.33 -24.01
CA ALA A 123 -3.79 -25.64 -24.61
C ALA A 123 -2.45 -25.85 -23.85
N MET A 124 -2.52 -26.31 -22.59
CA MET A 124 -1.41 -26.74 -21.74
C MET A 124 -1.16 -28.27 -21.80
N HIS A 125 -2.01 -29.01 -22.52
CA HIS A 125 -1.75 -30.38 -22.94
C HIS A 125 -1.24 -30.36 -24.38
N PRO A 126 0.04 -30.66 -24.63
CA PRO A 126 0.50 -30.95 -25.99
C PRO A 126 -0.38 -32.03 -26.60
N GLU A 127 -0.75 -31.88 -27.88
CA GLU A 127 -1.47 -32.93 -28.62
C GLU A 127 -0.74 -34.27 -28.43
N GLY A 128 -1.46 -35.29 -27.94
CA GLY A 128 -0.90 -36.61 -27.61
C GLY A 128 -0.55 -36.86 -26.13
N ARG A 129 -0.83 -35.94 -25.20
CA ARG A 129 -0.71 -36.19 -23.75
C ARG A 129 -2.08 -36.17 -23.07
N ALA A 130 -2.36 -37.18 -22.23
CA ALA A 130 -3.63 -37.33 -21.52
C ALA A 130 -3.99 -36.07 -20.68
N ALA A 131 -5.29 -35.78 -20.58
CA ALA A 131 -5.84 -34.72 -19.74
C ALA A 131 -5.32 -34.88 -18.30
N ARG A 132 -4.56 -33.90 -17.80
CA ARG A 132 -3.91 -33.95 -16.48
C ARG A 132 -4.76 -33.21 -15.46
N VAL A 133 -4.60 -33.53 -14.18
CA VAL A 133 -5.46 -33.01 -13.09
C VAL A 133 -4.88 -31.74 -12.45
N THR A 134 -3.57 -31.47 -12.58
CA THR A 134 -2.89 -30.33 -11.92
C THR A 134 -1.84 -29.67 -12.82
N TRP A 135 -1.77 -28.33 -12.79
CA TRP A 135 -0.76 -27.51 -13.47
C TRP A 135 -0.29 -26.38 -12.55
N PRO A 136 1.02 -26.06 -12.44
CA PRO A 136 2.21 -26.69 -13.05
C PRO A 136 2.51 -28.15 -12.66
N TYR A 137 3.36 -28.81 -13.45
CA TYR A 137 3.92 -30.14 -13.16
C TYR A 137 4.90 -30.05 -11.98
N VAL A 138 4.66 -30.86 -10.95
CA VAL A 138 5.55 -30.97 -9.79
C VAL A 138 6.30 -32.28 -9.93
N GLU A 139 7.58 -32.20 -10.28
CA GLU A 139 8.46 -33.36 -10.43
C GLU A 139 8.72 -34.04 -9.08
N ASP A 140 9.24 -33.26 -8.13
CA ASP A 140 9.57 -33.73 -6.79
C ASP A 140 9.49 -32.59 -5.76
N LYS A 141 9.80 -32.90 -4.50
CA LYS A 141 9.84 -31.89 -3.42
C LYS A 141 10.92 -30.82 -3.67
N SER A 142 12.06 -31.19 -4.24
CA SER A 142 13.17 -30.27 -4.52
C SER A 142 12.75 -29.22 -5.54
N TYR A 143 12.10 -29.64 -6.62
CA TYR A 143 11.51 -28.80 -7.66
C TYR A 143 10.52 -27.81 -7.07
N LEU A 144 9.61 -28.29 -6.21
CA LEU A 144 8.61 -27.46 -5.53
C LEU A 144 9.26 -26.34 -4.70
N TRP A 145 10.20 -26.70 -3.82
CA TRP A 145 10.91 -25.72 -2.97
C TRP A 145 11.80 -24.79 -3.80
N THR A 146 12.41 -25.28 -4.87
CA THR A 146 13.23 -24.46 -5.76
C THR A 146 12.40 -23.33 -6.36
N TRP A 147 11.26 -23.66 -6.97
CA TRP A 147 10.48 -22.69 -7.75
C TRP A 147 9.41 -21.92 -6.95
N LEU A 148 8.97 -22.42 -5.79
CA LEU A 148 8.06 -21.68 -4.89
C LEU A 148 8.76 -20.93 -3.76
N PHE A 149 10.02 -21.26 -3.45
CA PHE A 149 10.71 -20.65 -2.31
C PHE A 149 12.06 -20.05 -2.69
N PHE A 150 13.04 -20.85 -3.14
CA PHE A 150 14.41 -20.36 -3.32
C PHE A 150 14.56 -19.37 -4.49
N VAL A 151 14.02 -19.68 -5.66
CA VAL A 151 14.08 -18.79 -6.83
C VAL A 151 13.29 -17.49 -6.57
N PRO A 152 12.05 -17.53 -6.04
CA PRO A 152 11.34 -16.33 -5.63
C PRO A 152 12.12 -15.51 -4.59
N LEU A 153 12.73 -16.16 -3.60
CA LEU A 153 13.52 -15.49 -2.58
C LEU A 153 14.75 -14.81 -3.19
N ALA A 154 15.44 -15.44 -4.14
CA ALA A 154 16.55 -14.83 -4.87
C ALA A 154 16.09 -13.60 -5.67
N ALA A 155 14.96 -13.69 -6.36
CA ALA A 155 14.38 -12.57 -7.11
C ALA A 155 13.90 -11.44 -6.18
N TYR A 156 13.37 -11.76 -4.99
CA TYR A 156 13.08 -10.78 -3.95
C TYR A 156 14.36 -10.12 -3.43
N THR A 157 15.43 -10.88 -3.16
CA THR A 157 16.71 -10.33 -2.72
C THR A 157 17.29 -9.39 -3.78
N LEU A 158 17.21 -9.74 -5.06
CA LEU A 158 17.59 -8.84 -6.16
C LEU A 158 16.81 -7.52 -6.09
N TRP A 159 15.48 -7.59 -5.97
CA TRP A 159 14.64 -6.40 -5.79
C TRP A 159 15.05 -5.60 -4.55
N GLN A 160 15.30 -6.26 -3.42
CA GLN A 160 15.67 -5.64 -2.15
C GLN A 160 17.01 -4.89 -2.24
N LEU A 161 17.99 -5.47 -2.94
CA LEU A 161 19.28 -4.85 -3.21
C LEU A 161 19.13 -3.64 -4.14
N MET A 162 18.35 -3.77 -5.22
CA MET A 162 18.05 -2.66 -6.13
C MET A 162 17.34 -1.52 -5.41
N TYR A 163 16.36 -1.82 -4.56
CA TYR A 163 15.66 -0.84 -3.75
C TYR A 163 16.61 -0.12 -2.81
N PHE A 164 17.46 -0.88 -2.09
CA PHE A 164 18.46 -0.31 -1.19
C PHE A 164 19.40 0.64 -1.94
N LEU A 165 19.92 0.22 -3.09
CA LEU A 165 20.79 1.05 -3.92
C LEU A 165 20.10 2.34 -4.37
N ILE A 166 18.90 2.24 -4.95
CA ILE A 166 18.19 3.40 -5.49
C ILE A 166 17.77 4.36 -4.37
N VAL A 167 17.11 3.84 -3.33
CA VAL A 167 16.46 4.66 -2.30
C VAL A 167 17.47 5.09 -1.23
N ASN A 168 18.25 4.16 -0.70
CA ASN A 168 19.09 4.41 0.47
C ASN A 168 20.49 4.90 0.12
N VAL A 169 20.97 4.67 -1.11
CA VAL A 169 22.27 5.18 -1.58
C VAL A 169 22.06 6.37 -2.53
N LEU A 170 21.51 6.14 -3.71
CA LEU A 170 21.45 7.15 -4.79
C LEU A 170 20.51 8.33 -4.48
N ARG A 171 19.43 8.10 -3.72
CA ARG A 171 18.42 9.14 -3.42
C ARG A 171 18.42 9.58 -1.96
N ARG A 172 19.42 9.16 -1.19
CA ARG A 172 19.56 9.50 0.24
C ARG A 172 19.51 11.00 0.50
N GLN A 173 20.32 11.78 -0.23
CA GLN A 173 20.36 13.23 -0.04
C GLN A 173 19.01 13.90 -0.33
N ARG A 174 18.29 13.44 -1.36
CA ARG A 174 16.97 13.97 -1.69
C ARG A 174 15.95 13.65 -0.60
N LEU A 175 15.97 12.43 -0.07
CA LEU A 175 15.11 12.04 1.04
C LEU A 175 15.40 12.86 2.30
N LEU A 176 16.68 13.14 2.60
CA LEU A 176 17.07 13.97 3.75
C LEU A 176 16.64 15.43 3.58
N LYS A 177 16.76 15.98 2.37
CA LYS A 177 16.40 17.38 2.08
C LYS A 177 14.90 17.61 1.99
N ASP A 178 14.13 16.64 1.49
CA ASP A 178 12.69 16.77 1.30
C ASP A 178 11.91 15.75 2.17
N PRO A 179 11.39 16.16 3.34
CA PRO A 179 10.63 15.29 4.23
C PRO A 179 9.23 14.94 3.68
N GLU A 180 8.74 15.65 2.65
CA GLU A 180 7.48 15.32 1.98
C GLU A 180 7.61 14.11 1.06
N VAL A 181 8.84 13.77 0.64
CA VAL A 181 9.09 12.56 -0.13
C VAL A 181 8.85 11.34 0.74
N MET A 182 7.85 10.55 0.39
CA MET A 182 7.47 9.36 1.16
C MET A 182 8.05 8.09 0.54
N THR A 183 8.39 7.15 1.42
CA THR A 183 8.77 5.76 1.11
C THR A 183 7.99 4.85 2.05
N SER A 184 7.87 3.57 1.70
CA SER A 184 7.12 2.61 2.54
C SER A 184 7.67 2.53 3.96
N TYR A 185 9.00 2.59 4.13
CA TYR A 185 9.61 2.70 5.45
C TYR A 185 9.10 3.92 6.24
N ARG A 186 9.09 5.12 5.65
CA ARG A 186 8.66 6.35 6.34
C ARG A 186 7.18 6.27 6.74
N GLU A 187 6.33 5.79 5.85
CA GLU A 187 4.90 5.72 6.06
C GLU A 187 4.52 4.67 7.10
N LEU A 188 5.06 3.46 6.98
CA LEU A 188 4.81 2.37 7.93
C LEU A 188 5.39 2.71 9.30
N SER A 189 6.57 3.32 9.37
CA SER A 189 7.16 3.76 10.64
C SER A 189 6.31 4.83 11.32
N LYS A 190 5.83 5.84 10.57
CA LYS A 190 4.92 6.88 11.11
C LYS A 190 3.61 6.27 11.62
N LYS A 191 3.03 5.33 10.87
CA LYS A 191 1.81 4.62 11.28
C LYS A 191 2.04 3.76 12.53
N ALA A 192 3.12 3.01 12.56
CA ALA A 192 3.49 2.15 13.69
C ALA A 192 3.74 2.98 14.96
N GLN A 193 4.48 4.08 14.84
CA GLN A 193 4.74 5.01 15.93
C GLN A 193 3.45 5.62 16.46
N LYS A 194 2.59 6.15 15.58
CA LYS A 194 1.31 6.76 15.97
C LYS A 194 0.37 5.78 16.66
N ALA A 195 0.37 4.52 16.22
CA ALA A 195 -0.44 3.47 16.82
C ALA A 195 0.21 2.81 18.05
N ASN A 196 1.48 3.14 18.34
CA ASN A 196 2.34 2.48 19.34
C ASN A 196 2.20 0.94 19.33
N ASN A 197 2.19 0.37 18.13
CA ASN A 197 1.88 -1.04 17.93
C ASN A 197 3.13 -1.95 18.08
N ILE A 198 2.92 -3.26 17.94
CA ILE A 198 4.00 -4.25 18.06
C ILE A 198 5.15 -4.00 17.07
N TRP A 199 4.85 -3.53 15.85
CA TRP A 199 5.87 -3.23 14.83
C TRP A 199 6.77 -2.05 15.24
N TRP A 200 6.23 -1.07 15.95
CA TRP A 200 7.04 0.03 16.50
C TRP A 200 8.00 -0.45 17.59
N ARG A 201 7.54 -1.37 18.45
CA ARG A 201 8.37 -1.97 19.50
C ARG A 201 9.47 -2.85 18.91
N LEU A 202 9.11 -3.74 17.98
CA LEU A 202 10.05 -4.65 17.32
C LEU A 202 11.12 -3.88 16.53
N SER A 203 10.73 -2.81 15.82
CA SER A 203 11.70 -2.01 15.05
C SER A 203 12.71 -1.27 15.95
N GLY A 204 12.42 -1.07 17.24
CA GLY A 204 13.29 -0.39 18.19
C GLY A 204 14.25 -1.30 18.96
N LEU A 205 14.21 -2.63 18.77
CA LEU A 205 14.99 -3.59 19.57
C LEU A 205 16.52 -3.36 19.51
N LEU A 206 17.04 -2.92 18.35
CA LEU A 206 18.46 -2.57 18.18
C LEU A 206 18.74 -1.08 18.41
N GLY A 207 17.82 -0.36 19.06
CA GLY A 207 17.90 1.09 19.29
C GLY A 207 17.31 1.93 18.16
N ASP A 208 16.92 3.17 18.50
CA ASP A 208 16.18 4.06 17.59
C ASP A 208 16.95 4.44 16.31
N LYS A 209 18.28 4.50 16.40
CA LYS A 209 19.16 4.80 15.27
C LYS A 209 19.14 3.69 14.20
N ASN A 210 18.83 2.45 14.60
CA ASN A 210 18.89 1.26 13.75
C ASN A 210 17.51 0.83 13.22
N ARG A 211 16.45 1.63 13.42
CA ARG A 211 15.07 1.30 13.00
C ARG A 211 14.94 0.98 11.51
N GLN A 212 15.74 1.62 10.65
CA GLN A 212 15.74 1.34 9.22
C GLN A 212 16.32 -0.04 8.90
N VAL A 213 17.40 -0.44 9.59
CA VAL A 213 17.98 -1.79 9.45
C VAL A 213 17.01 -2.83 9.97
N MET A 214 16.40 -2.58 11.14
CA MET A 214 15.37 -3.45 11.71
C MET A 214 14.17 -3.60 10.79
N TYR A 215 13.74 -2.54 10.11
CA TYR A 215 12.68 -2.62 9.12
C TYR A 215 13.05 -3.57 7.97
N ILE A 216 14.27 -3.47 7.42
CA ILE A 216 14.75 -4.38 6.37
C ILE A 216 14.77 -5.82 6.87
N LEU A 217 15.27 -6.06 8.09
CA LEU A 217 15.32 -7.39 8.70
C LEU A 217 13.92 -7.98 8.94
N LEU A 218 12.99 -7.20 9.50
CA LEU A 218 11.61 -7.61 9.72
C LEU A 218 10.90 -7.90 8.39
N GLN A 219 11.15 -7.08 7.37
CA GLN A 219 10.59 -7.29 6.04
C GLN A 219 11.16 -8.56 5.38
N ALA A 220 12.46 -8.84 5.54
CA ALA A 220 13.08 -10.06 5.04
C ALA A 220 12.51 -11.30 5.75
N LEU A 221 12.40 -11.27 7.09
CA LEU A 221 11.80 -12.35 7.86
C LEU A 221 10.33 -12.57 7.48
N PHE A 222 9.56 -11.49 7.34
CA PHE A 222 8.19 -11.54 6.87
C PHE A 222 8.09 -12.20 5.49
N THR A 223 8.97 -11.84 4.57
CA THR A 223 8.98 -12.40 3.21
C THR A 223 9.34 -13.88 3.23
N VAL A 224 10.38 -14.29 3.96
CA VAL A 224 10.76 -15.69 4.11
C VAL A 224 9.61 -16.52 4.71
N ALA A 225 9.02 -16.06 5.80
CA ALA A 225 7.92 -16.77 6.46
C ALA A 225 6.70 -16.90 5.54
N THR A 226 6.30 -15.82 4.88
CA THR A 226 5.11 -15.82 4.01
C THR A 226 5.32 -16.61 2.72
N MET A 227 6.52 -16.58 2.13
CA MET A 227 6.88 -17.45 1.00
C MET A 227 6.86 -18.93 1.40
N ALA A 228 7.34 -19.30 2.60
CA ALA A 228 7.28 -20.68 3.07
C ALA A 228 5.82 -21.19 3.17
N LEU A 229 4.88 -20.32 3.59
CA LEU A 229 3.45 -20.66 3.65
C LEU A 229 2.81 -20.87 2.27
N THR A 230 3.43 -20.40 1.19
CA THR A 230 2.89 -20.61 -0.17
C THR A 230 2.97 -22.06 -0.62
N VAL A 231 3.93 -22.82 -0.12
CA VAL A 231 4.13 -24.23 -0.47
C VAL A 231 2.89 -25.08 -0.14
N PRO A 232 2.38 -25.11 1.11
CA PRO A 232 1.16 -25.87 1.41
C PRO A 232 -0.10 -25.29 0.72
N ILE A 233 -0.18 -23.96 0.53
CA ILE A 233 -1.28 -23.32 -0.22
C ILE A 233 -1.28 -23.79 -1.69
N PHE A 234 -0.12 -23.91 -2.31
CA PHE A 234 0.02 -24.37 -3.68
C PHE A 234 -0.45 -25.82 -3.84
N LEU A 235 -0.13 -26.68 -2.86
CA LEU A 235 -0.43 -28.12 -2.92
C LEU A 235 -1.92 -28.46 -2.72
N SER A 236 -2.70 -27.58 -2.07
CA SER A 236 -4.09 -27.90 -1.70
C SER A 236 -5.08 -26.89 -2.27
N TYR A 237 -6.02 -27.37 -3.09
CA TYR A 237 -7.14 -26.58 -3.59
C TYR A 237 -7.92 -25.91 -2.45
N TRP A 238 -8.27 -26.67 -1.42
CA TRP A 238 -9.04 -26.17 -0.29
C TRP A 238 -8.28 -25.11 0.51
N MET A 239 -6.97 -25.30 0.74
CA MET A 239 -6.16 -24.27 1.38
C MET A 239 -6.10 -22.99 0.54
N HIS A 240 -5.97 -23.14 -0.78
CA HIS A 240 -5.97 -21.99 -1.67
C HIS A 240 -7.33 -21.27 -1.66
N VAL A 241 -8.46 -21.99 -1.72
CA VAL A 241 -9.81 -21.43 -1.61
C VAL A 241 -10.01 -20.68 -0.30
N VAL A 242 -9.71 -21.33 0.83
CA VAL A 242 -9.82 -20.71 2.16
C VAL A 242 -8.98 -19.45 2.26
N PHE A 243 -7.77 -19.47 1.69
CA PHE A 243 -6.90 -18.31 1.69
C PHE A 243 -7.42 -17.18 0.78
N GLN A 244 -8.01 -17.48 -0.38
CA GLN A 244 -8.69 -16.46 -1.20
C GLN A 244 -9.84 -15.80 -0.43
N ILE A 245 -10.69 -16.59 0.23
CA ILE A 245 -11.80 -16.08 1.04
C ILE A 245 -11.26 -15.19 2.18
N LEU A 246 -10.23 -15.67 2.90
CA LEU A 246 -9.61 -14.92 4.00
C LEU A 246 -9.12 -13.54 3.55
N LYS A 247 -8.45 -13.45 2.38
CA LYS A 247 -7.94 -12.18 1.84
C LYS A 247 -9.07 -11.18 1.56
N VAL A 248 -10.16 -11.65 0.93
CA VAL A 248 -11.33 -10.81 0.61
C VAL A 248 -12.04 -10.36 1.90
N CYS A 249 -12.25 -11.29 2.83
CA CYS A 249 -12.86 -10.99 4.14
C CYS A 249 -12.02 -9.97 4.92
N ALA A 250 -10.70 -10.16 5.00
CA ALA A 250 -9.80 -9.24 5.70
C ALA A 250 -9.82 -7.85 5.08
N ALA A 251 -9.72 -7.73 3.75
CA ALA A 251 -9.74 -6.43 3.07
C ALA A 251 -11.08 -5.70 3.25
N THR A 252 -12.19 -6.44 3.20
CA THR A 252 -13.55 -5.90 3.38
C THR A 252 -13.79 -5.47 4.82
N TRP A 253 -13.40 -6.30 5.80
CA TRP A 253 -13.47 -5.97 7.23
C TRP A 253 -12.66 -4.71 7.55
N ASN A 254 -11.41 -4.65 7.09
CA ASN A 254 -10.55 -3.47 7.25
C ASN A 254 -11.13 -2.22 6.55
N GLY A 255 -11.86 -2.42 5.45
CA GLY A 255 -12.63 -1.38 4.75
C GLY A 255 -13.75 -0.81 5.62
N GLY A 256 -14.60 -1.68 6.15
CA GLY A 256 -15.70 -1.33 7.04
C GLY A 256 -15.22 -0.61 8.30
N SER A 257 -14.22 -1.16 9.00
CA SER A 257 -13.63 -0.51 10.19
C SER A 257 -13.03 0.86 9.86
N PHE A 258 -12.38 1.02 8.70
CA PHE A 258 -11.86 2.33 8.28
C PHE A 258 -12.98 3.36 8.09
N ILE A 259 -14.09 2.94 7.47
CA ILE A 259 -15.23 3.81 7.21
C ILE A 259 -15.90 4.25 8.51
N LEU A 260 -16.10 3.32 9.44
CA LEU A 260 -16.81 3.57 10.69
C LEU A 260 -15.96 4.30 11.74
N GLU A 261 -14.67 4.00 11.83
CA GLU A 261 -13.84 4.53 12.92
C GLU A 261 -12.90 5.65 12.48
N VAL A 262 -12.30 5.53 11.29
CA VAL A 262 -11.20 6.43 10.89
C VAL A 262 -11.73 7.66 10.16
N MET A 263 -12.66 7.50 9.22
CA MET A 263 -13.20 8.65 8.48
C MET A 263 -13.89 9.69 9.37
N PRO A 264 -14.77 9.32 10.33
CA PRO A 264 -15.42 10.31 11.20
C PRO A 264 -14.40 11.07 12.06
N ARG A 265 -13.43 10.37 12.64
CA ARG A 265 -12.34 10.99 13.40
C ARG A 265 -11.53 11.97 12.56
N GLN A 266 -11.25 11.65 11.30
CA GLN A 266 -10.56 12.56 10.39
C GLN A 266 -11.38 13.82 10.07
N VAL A 267 -12.70 13.69 9.90
CA VAL A 267 -13.59 14.84 9.67
C VAL A 267 -13.62 15.75 10.89
N VAL A 268 -13.80 15.18 12.08
CA VAL A 268 -13.77 15.94 13.35
C VAL A 268 -12.45 16.66 13.53
N GLN A 269 -11.31 15.97 13.31
CA GLN A 269 -9.99 16.60 13.38
C GLN A 269 -9.79 17.73 12.37
N LYS A 270 -10.29 17.57 11.13
CA LYS A 270 -10.24 18.63 10.11
C LYS A 270 -11.09 19.83 10.52
N GLN A 271 -12.29 19.60 11.05
CA GLN A 271 -13.16 20.67 11.54
C GLN A 271 -12.55 21.41 12.73
N GLN A 272 -11.98 20.69 13.70
CA GLN A 272 -11.26 21.28 14.83
C GLN A 272 -10.07 22.14 14.36
N LYS A 273 -9.23 21.63 13.45
CA LYS A 273 -8.14 22.40 12.86
C LYS A 273 -8.62 23.64 12.12
N LYS A 274 -9.72 23.54 11.35
CA LYS A 274 -10.32 24.70 10.67
C LYS A 274 -10.81 25.75 11.68
N LYS A 275 -11.45 25.33 12.78
CA LYS A 275 -11.89 26.23 13.87
C LYS A 275 -10.70 26.90 14.58
N LEU A 276 -9.63 26.16 14.85
CA LEU A 276 -8.38 26.71 15.42
C LEU A 276 -7.72 27.72 14.47
N ASN A 277 -7.67 27.43 13.17
CA ASN A 277 -7.06 28.31 12.17
C ASN A 277 -7.93 29.54 11.83
N MET A 278 -9.24 29.51 12.10
CA MET A 278 -10.14 30.67 12.01
C MET A 278 -10.11 31.56 13.27
N LYS A 279 -9.44 31.13 14.35
CA LYS A 279 -9.36 31.87 15.62
C LYS A 279 -8.30 32.98 15.76
N PRO A 280 -7.66 33.53 14.71
CA PRO A 280 -6.99 34.82 14.82
C PRO A 280 -7.79 35.90 14.07
N ILE A 281 -8.60 36.69 14.78
CA ILE A 281 -8.98 38.10 14.48
C ILE A 281 -9.86 38.67 15.62
N GLU A 282 -10.72 37.89 16.27
CA GLU A 282 -11.63 38.44 17.31
C GLU A 282 -10.95 38.79 18.64
N GLN A 283 -9.84 38.16 19.02
CA GLN A 283 -9.18 38.45 20.31
C GLN A 283 -8.25 39.67 20.29
N VAL A 284 -7.98 40.28 19.12
CA VAL A 284 -7.20 41.53 19.04
C VAL A 284 -8.13 42.74 19.25
N ASN A 285 -9.37 42.69 18.75
CA ASN A 285 -10.32 43.80 18.91
C ASN A 285 -10.97 43.86 20.30
N SER A 286 -11.07 42.74 21.03
CA SER A 286 -11.62 42.75 22.39
C SER A 286 -10.63 43.21 23.47
N ALA A 287 -9.32 43.19 23.19
CA ALA A 287 -8.30 43.72 24.08
C ALA A 287 -8.10 45.24 23.89
N GLN A 288 -8.28 45.76 22.67
CA GLN A 288 -8.17 47.19 22.40
C GLN A 288 -9.37 48.03 22.86
N HIS A 289 -10.55 47.42 23.07
CA HIS A 289 -11.72 48.13 23.60
C HIS A 289 -11.87 48.09 25.13
N ALA A 290 -11.03 47.32 25.84
CA ALA A 290 -11.08 47.22 27.30
C ALA A 290 -10.05 48.10 28.03
N GLU A 291 -9.08 48.68 27.30
CA GLU A 291 -8.07 49.59 27.87
C GLU A 291 -8.45 51.08 27.77
N ASP A 292 -9.52 51.44 27.07
CA ASP A 292 -9.93 52.85 26.85
C ASP A 292 -11.06 53.36 27.78
N ASP A 293 -11.56 52.54 28.72
CA ASP A 293 -12.76 52.88 29.52
C ASP A 293 -12.53 52.95 31.05
N ASP A 294 -11.28 53.12 31.50
CA ASP A 294 -10.98 53.43 32.92
C ASP A 294 -10.14 54.71 33.05
N GLY A 295 -10.83 55.86 33.14
CA GLY A 295 -10.25 57.18 33.33
C GLY A 295 -11.28 58.23 33.75
N THR A 296 -11.44 58.39 35.06
CA THR A 296 -12.40 59.26 35.79
C THR A 296 -12.15 60.78 35.56
N PRO A 297 -13.12 61.68 35.88
CA PRO A 297 -13.22 63.03 35.32
C PRO A 297 -12.66 64.15 36.22
N GLY A 298 -12.32 65.28 35.60
CA GLY A 298 -12.31 66.60 36.24
C GLY A 298 -10.98 67.35 36.19
N ASN A 299 -10.93 68.48 35.46
CA ASN A 299 -10.94 69.80 36.10
C ASN A 299 -11.11 70.91 35.06
N GLN A 300 -12.06 71.82 35.32
CA GLN A 300 -12.19 73.10 34.64
C GLN A 300 -11.09 74.04 35.13
N HIS A 301 -10.47 74.80 34.22
CA HIS A 301 -9.88 76.09 34.57
C HIS A 301 -10.03 77.07 33.41
N GLU A 302 -10.84 78.10 33.64
CA GLU A 302 -10.81 79.38 32.94
C GLU A 302 -9.42 80.02 33.07
N HIS A 303 -8.91 80.59 31.97
CA HIS A 303 -8.26 81.90 32.06
C HIS A 303 -8.34 82.65 30.73
N THR A 304 -8.57 83.94 30.89
CA THR A 304 -8.89 85.02 29.97
C THR A 304 -7.80 85.42 28.98
N THR A 305 -8.29 85.99 27.87
CA THR A 305 -7.72 86.88 26.86
C THR A 305 -6.58 87.80 27.33
N GLU A 306 -5.53 87.96 26.50
CA GLU A 306 -4.96 89.27 26.17
C GLU A 306 -4.05 89.24 24.93
N GLU A 307 -3.93 90.42 24.35
CA GLU A 307 -3.52 90.81 23.00
C GLU A 307 -1.99 90.87 22.72
N GLN A 308 -1.69 91.12 21.43
CA GLN A 308 -0.61 91.97 20.86
C GLN A 308 0.66 91.35 20.26
N LYS A 309 0.82 91.67 18.95
CA LYS A 309 2.03 91.99 18.15
C LYS A 309 3.11 90.90 18.07
N GLN A 310 3.56 90.48 16.89
CA GLN A 310 4.03 91.29 15.76
C GLN A 310 4.13 90.43 14.49
#